data_AF-A0A966C9S3-F1
#
_entry.id   AF-A0A966C9S3-F1
#
_cell.length_a   1.000
_cell.length_b   1.000
_cell.length_c   1.000
_cell.angle_alpha   90.00
_cell.angle_beta   90.00
_cell.angle_gamma   90.00
#
_symmetry.space_group_name_H-M   'P 1'
#
loop_
_entity.id
_entity.type
_entity.pdbx_description
1 polymer ?
#
loop_
_entity_poly.entity_id
_entity_poly.type
_entity_poly.pdbx_seq_one_letter_code
_entity_poly.pdbx_strand_id
1 'polypeptide(L)'
;MNEKDNFGGGFILGTIIGGVVGGIIGTVIANKNQENKSNLDNESPIKHRQYSMIDEEEDIENERLSLEEKINQLNHAIDDVRVTLLKNTETVDNT
;
A
#
# COMPACT_ATOMS: atom_id res chain seq x y z
N MET A 1 19.30 3.60 -23.82
CA MET A 1 19.33 3.54 -22.34
C MET A 1 19.04 4.94 -21.80
N ASN A 2 17.77 5.38 -21.75
CA ASN A 2 17.39 6.74 -21.34
C ASN A 2 16.29 6.79 -20.24
N GLU A 3 15.87 5.66 -19.69
CA GLU A 3 14.79 5.60 -18.69
C GLU A 3 15.27 5.85 -17.25
N LYS A 4 16.58 5.70 -16.99
CA LYS A 4 17.19 5.87 -15.66
C LYS A 4 17.29 7.32 -15.20
N ASP A 5 17.36 8.28 -16.11
CA ASP A 5 17.63 9.68 -15.77
C ASP A 5 16.37 10.39 -15.24
N ASN A 6 15.19 9.97 -15.70
CA ASN A 6 13.91 10.54 -15.26
C ASN A 6 13.47 10.04 -13.89
N PHE A 7 13.87 8.83 -13.49
CA PHE A 7 13.54 8.26 -12.17
C PHE A 7 14.28 8.98 -11.05
N GLY A 8 15.58 9.25 -11.21
CA GLY A 8 16.39 9.91 -10.18
C GLY A 8 15.88 11.31 -9.82
N GLY A 9 15.49 12.10 -10.83
CA GLY A 9 14.92 13.43 -10.62
C GLY A 9 13.57 13.39 -9.90
N GLY A 10 12.68 12.48 -10.30
CA GLY A 10 11.39 12.28 -9.65
C GLY A 10 11.51 11.78 -8.21
N PHE A 11 12.47 10.89 -7.94
CA PHE A 11 12.72 10.35 -6.61
C PHE A 11 13.25 11.40 -5.62
N ILE A 12 14.23 12.22 -6.03
CA ILE A 12 14.78 13.28 -5.18
C ILE A 12 13.69 14.30 -4.85
N LEU A 13 12.94 14.75 -5.86
CA LEU A 13 11.87 15.73 -5.68
C LEU A 13 10.73 15.15 -4.81
N GLY A 14 10.34 13.90 -5.07
CA GLY A 14 9.34 13.18 -4.30
C GLY A 14 9.75 12.97 -2.84
N THR A 15 11.03 12.70 -2.57
CA THR A 15 11.56 12.53 -1.21
C THR A 15 11.52 13.83 -0.41
N ILE A 16 11.84 14.97 -1.03
CA ILE A 16 11.76 16.27 -0.36
C ILE A 16 10.31 16.59 0.02
N ILE A 17 9.39 16.46 -0.94
CA ILE A 17 7.97 16.77 -0.73
C ILE A 17 7.36 15.78 0.28
N GLY A 18 7.59 14.49 0.09
CA GLY A 18 7.12 13.42 0.97
C GLY A 18 7.71 13.53 2.37
N GLY A 19 8.96 13.96 2.51
CA GLY A 19 9.63 14.18 3.79
C GLY A 19 9.03 15.35 4.59
N VAL A 20 8.66 16.45 3.93
CA VAL A 20 7.99 17.58 4.59
C VAL A 20 6.60 17.17 5.07
N VAL A 21 5.79 16.57 4.20
CA VAL A 21 4.42 16.14 4.53
C VAL A 21 4.44 15.05 5.60
N GLY A 22 5.28 14.03 5.42
CA GLY A 22 5.47 12.95 6.37
C GLY A 22 6.05 13.42 7.71
N GLY A 23 6.93 14.43 7.70
CA GLY A 23 7.46 15.05 8.91
C GLY A 23 6.38 15.74 9.73
N ILE A 24 5.50 16.53 9.09
CA ILE A 24 4.37 17.19 9.76
C ILE A 24 3.43 16.15 10.39
N ILE A 25 3.00 15.15 9.61
CA ILE A 25 2.12 14.07 10.10
C ILE A 25 2.81 13.28 11.23
N GLY A 26 4.09 12.96 11.06
CA GLY A 26 4.91 12.26 12.03
C GLY A 26 5.02 13.01 13.36
N THR A 27 5.19 14.33 13.34
CA THR A 27 5.22 15.16 14.55
C THR A 27 3.89 15.16 15.29
N VAL A 28 2.76 15.22 14.59
CA VAL A 28 1.42 15.16 15.21
C VAL A 28 1.20 13.81 15.92
N ILE A 29 1.57 12.71 15.28
CA ILE A 29 1.46 11.37 15.86
C ILE A 29 2.44 11.19 17.03
N ALA A 30 3.68 11.66 16.89
CA ALA A 30 4.69 11.60 17.95
C ALA A 30 4.27 12.43 19.17
N ASN A 31 3.73 13.63 18.96
CA ASN A 31 3.30 14.52 20.02
C ASN A 31 2.08 13.95 20.79
N LYS A 32 1.17 13.24 20.11
CA LYS A 32 0.08 12.49 20.75
C LYS A 32 0.60 11.42 21.73
N ASN A 33 1.76 10.82 21.44
CA ASN A 33 2.42 9.88 22.35
C ASN A 33 3.25 10.60 23.44
N GLN A 34 3.59 11.87 23.23
CA GLN A 34 4.45 12.67 24.10
C GLN A 34 3.66 13.42 25.19
N GLU A 35 2.40 13.79 24.96
CA GLU A 35 1.49 14.29 26.00
C GLU A 35 1.31 13.30 27.16
N ASN A 36 1.41 11.99 26.89
CA ASN A 36 1.40 10.93 27.91
C ASN A 36 2.75 10.75 28.64
N LYS A 37 3.79 11.51 28.24
CA LYS A 37 5.20 11.33 28.67
C LYS A 37 5.84 12.61 29.23
N SER A 38 5.07 13.68 29.44
CA SER A 38 5.55 14.97 29.96
C SER A 38 5.95 14.96 31.46
N ASN A 39 6.03 13.81 32.12
CA ASN A 39 6.39 13.69 33.55
C ASN A 39 7.67 12.89 33.83
N LEU A 40 8.46 12.51 32.81
CA LEU A 40 9.76 11.88 33.06
C LEU A 40 10.85 12.51 32.20
N ASP A 41 11.40 13.58 32.76
CA ASP A 41 12.76 14.03 32.52
C ASP A 41 13.75 12.86 32.67
N ASN A 42 14.70 12.78 31.76
CA ASN A 42 15.84 11.86 31.75
C ASN A 42 15.48 10.37 31.55
N GLU A 43 15.53 9.90 30.31
CA GLU A 43 16.28 8.70 29.91
C GLU A 43 15.93 8.43 28.46
N SER A 44 16.94 8.36 27.60
CA SER A 44 16.80 7.89 26.24
C SER A 44 16.24 6.47 26.26
N PRO A 45 15.03 6.17 25.77
CA PRO A 45 14.66 4.80 25.54
C PRO A 45 14.99 4.54 24.07
N ILE A 46 16.14 3.92 23.83
CA ILE A 46 16.27 3.01 22.70
C ILE A 46 15.18 1.95 22.94
N LYS A 47 13.97 2.23 22.47
CA LYS A 47 12.83 1.33 22.56
C LYS A 47 13.12 0.23 21.56
N HIS A 48 13.82 -0.80 22.05
CA HIS A 48 13.99 -2.07 21.40
C HIS A 48 12.63 -2.49 20.84
N ARG A 49 12.53 -2.46 19.51
CA ARG A 49 11.37 -2.86 18.74
C ARG A 49 11.27 -4.38 18.82
N GLN A 50 10.78 -4.87 19.95
CA GLN A 50 10.43 -6.27 20.13
C GLN A 50 8.92 -6.39 20.26
N TYR A 51 8.21 -5.92 19.24
CA TYR A 51 6.79 -6.15 18.99
C TYR A 51 6.57 -5.86 17.51
N SER A 52 6.69 -6.87 16.64
CA SER A 52 6.09 -6.82 15.29
C SER A 52 6.00 -8.18 14.59
N MET A 53 6.64 -9.25 15.08
CA MET A 53 6.54 -10.56 14.39
C MET A 53 5.13 -11.16 14.41
N ILE A 54 4.30 -10.83 15.41
CA ILE A 54 2.92 -11.35 15.50
C ILE A 54 1.96 -10.53 14.63
N ASP A 55 2.12 -9.20 14.58
CA ASP A 55 1.32 -8.33 13.69
C ASP A 55 1.65 -8.57 12.20
N GLU A 56 2.92 -8.86 11.87
CA GLU A 56 3.32 -9.21 10.49
C GLU A 56 2.62 -10.47 9.98
N GLU A 57 2.38 -11.47 10.84
CA GLU A 57 1.78 -12.74 10.43
C GLU A 57 0.28 -12.59 10.12
N GLU A 58 -0.42 -11.73 10.87
CA GLU A 58 -1.82 -11.37 10.61
C GLU A 58 -1.95 -10.47 9.36
N ASP A 59 -1.04 -9.50 9.18
CA ASP A 59 -1.00 -8.65 7.99
C ASP A 59 -0.72 -9.47 6.71
N ILE A 60 0.19 -10.46 6.77
CA ILE A 60 0.46 -11.36 5.66
C ILE A 60 -0.77 -12.20 5.30
N GLU A 61 -1.52 -12.67 6.28
CA GLU A 61 -2.76 -13.43 6.03
C GLU A 61 -3.86 -12.54 5.44
N ASN A 62 -3.99 -11.30 5.91
CA ASN A 62 -4.91 -10.31 5.35
C ASN A 62 -4.55 -9.96 3.89
N GLU A 63 -3.26 -9.81 3.58
CA GLU A 63 -2.79 -9.60 2.20
C GLU A 63 -3.08 -10.81 1.31
N ARG A 64 -2.93 -12.04 1.83
CA ARG A 64 -3.28 -13.27 1.11
C ARG A 64 -4.76 -13.34 0.78
N LEU A 65 -5.64 -13.07 1.75
CA LEU A 65 -7.09 -13.04 1.54
C LEU A 65 -7.50 -11.96 0.53
N SER A 66 -6.90 -10.77 0.62
CA SER A 66 -7.15 -9.69 -0.36
C SER A 66 -6.72 -10.08 -1.77
N LEU A 67 -5.63 -10.85 -1.90
CA LEU A 67 -5.18 -11.33 -3.20
C LEU A 67 -6.12 -12.37 -3.79
N GLU A 68 -6.67 -13.27 -2.98
CA GLU A 68 -7.67 -14.25 -3.39
C GLU A 68 -8.95 -13.58 -3.92
N GLU A 69 -9.45 -12.56 -3.21
CA GLU A 69 -10.60 -11.77 -3.66
C GLU A 69 -10.36 -11.10 -5.01
N LYS A 70 -9.17 -10.50 -5.19
CA LYS A 70 -8.78 -9.85 -6.46
C LYS A 70 -8.68 -10.85 -7.62
N ILE A 71 -8.17 -12.06 -7.36
CA ILE A 71 -8.11 -13.13 -8.37
C ILE A 71 -9.52 -13.56 -8.76
N ASN A 72 -10.43 -13.70 -7.80
CA ASN A 72 -11.81 -14.07 -8.09
C ASN A 72 -12.55 -12.98 -8.90
N GLN A 73 -12.37 -11.72 -8.53
CA GLN A 73 -12.90 -10.59 -9.30
C GLN A 73 -12.38 -10.58 -10.74
N LEU A 74 -11.09 -10.83 -10.93
CA LEU A 74 -10.50 -10.88 -12.26
C LEU A 74 -11.03 -12.06 -13.08
N ASN A 75 -11.16 -13.25 -12.49
CA ASN A 75 -11.72 -14.42 -13.15
C ASN A 75 -13.16 -14.17 -13.60
N HIS A 76 -13.98 -13.59 -12.73
CA HIS A 76 -15.35 -13.20 -13.09
C HIS A 76 -15.40 -12.17 -14.22
N ALA A 77 -14.55 -11.13 -14.16
CA ALA A 77 -14.48 -10.13 -15.24
C ALA A 77 -14.02 -10.74 -16.57
N ILE A 78 -13.09 -11.70 -16.54
CA ILE A 78 -12.65 -12.46 -17.72
C ILE A 78 -13.80 -13.27 -18.31
N ASP A 79 -14.57 -13.96 -17.47
CA ASP A 79 -15.70 -14.76 -17.92
C ASP A 79 -16.81 -13.89 -18.53
N ASP A 80 -17.11 -12.74 -17.94
CA ASP A 80 -18.07 -11.77 -18.48
C ASP A 80 -17.66 -11.25 -19.87
N VAL A 81 -16.37 -10.93 -20.05
CA VAL A 81 -15.83 -10.52 -21.35
C VAL A 81 -15.89 -11.65 -22.35
N ARG A 82 -15.52 -12.89 -21.97
CA ARG A 82 -15.63 -14.07 -22.84
C ARG A 82 -17.06 -14.32 -23.29
N VAL A 83 -18.03 -14.29 -22.37
CA VAL A 83 -19.45 -14.46 -22.68
C VAL A 83 -19.93 -13.36 -23.62
N THR A 84 -19.53 -12.11 -23.38
CA THR A 84 -19.88 -10.97 -24.25
C THR A 84 -19.32 -11.17 -25.66
N LEU A 85 -18.07 -11.61 -25.80
CA LEU A 85 -17.45 -11.86 -27.10
C LEU A 85 -18.07 -13.06 -27.84
N LEU A 86 -18.41 -14.14 -27.13
CA LEU A 86 -19.10 -15.30 -27.71
C LEU A 86 -20.50 -14.90 -28.21
N LYS A 87 -21.27 -14.21 -27.38
CA LYS A 87 -22.61 -13.72 -27.73
C LYS A 87 -22.58 -12.79 -28.95
N ASN A 88 -21.60 -11.90 -29.02
CA ASN A 88 -21.45 -11.00 -30.17
C ASN A 88 -21.03 -11.75 -31.44
N THR A 89 -20.22 -12.80 -31.32
CA THR A 89 -19.86 -13.66 -32.46
C THR A 89 -21.06 -14.44 -32.99
N GLU A 90 -21.90 -15.01 -32.13
CA GLU A 90 -23.13 -15.71 -32.55
C GLU A 90 -24.17 -14.79 -33.21
N THR A 91 -24.18 -13.49 -32.87
CA THR A 91 -25.03 -12.51 -33.56
C THR A 91 -24.51 -12.13 -34.95
N VAL A 92 -23.20 -12.30 -35.21
CA VAL A 92 -22.59 -11.98 -36.50
C VAL A 92 -22.78 -13.13 -37.50
N ASP A 93 -22.85 -14.38 -37.05
CA ASP A 93 -23.04 -15.55 -37.94
C ASP A 93 -24.52 -15.82 -38.34
N ASN A 94 -25.49 -15.09 -37.75
CA ASN A 94 -26.93 -15.20 -38.06
C ASN A 94 -27.48 -14.03 -38.92
N THR A 95 -26.61 -13.22 -39.53
CA THR A 95 -26.98 -12.15 -40.48
C THR A 95 -26.26 -12.36 -41.81
#